data_AF-A0A3D3VNL3-F1
#
_entry.id   AF-A0A3D3VNL3-F1
#
_cell.length_a   1.000
_cell.length_b   1.000
_cell.length_c   1.000
_cell.angle_alpha   90.00
_cell.angle_beta   90.00
_cell.angle_gamma   90.00
#
_symmetry.space_group_name_H-M   'P 1'
#
loop_
_entity.id
_entity.type
_entity.pdbx_description
1 polymer ?
#
loop_
_entity_poly.entity_id
_entity_poly.type
_entity_poly.pdbx_seq_one_letter_code
_entity_poly.pdbx_strand_id
1 'polypeptide(L)'
;MQLEGALKMMEQRSEASALKAVSQSLRNQVREGTSLSRALKSASASFSDLYCNLVAAGEVSGALGSILKRQVLYLKKLSDLKGRVIQALIYPMFVSGAGILLMVLFVVVLVPQLESLFSKSPETTPLVTKLLLGTSYFLIHYGWLLALSLALGGLVFWQWIQKPLGRVWWDQARMKIPVAGAVLEAAFYAQFSQTLA
;
A
#
# COMPACT_ATOMS: atom_id res chain seq x y z
N MET A 1 13.75 -30.01 14.82
CA MET A 1 14.85 -29.03 14.92
C MET A 1 14.65 -28.21 16.19
N GLN A 2 15.71 -27.99 16.97
CA GLN A 2 15.67 -27.05 18.10
C GLN A 2 15.56 -25.62 17.57
N LEU A 3 14.79 -24.79 18.28
CA LEU A 3 14.43 -23.44 17.84
C LEU A 3 15.65 -22.53 17.63
N GLU A 4 16.66 -22.68 18.49
CA GLU A 4 17.94 -21.99 18.39
C GLU A 4 18.68 -22.31 17.08
N GLY A 5 18.72 -23.58 16.69
CA GLY A 5 19.38 -24.01 15.46
C GLY A 5 18.74 -23.41 14.21
N ALA A 6 17.41 -23.29 14.20
CA ALA A 6 16.68 -22.62 13.12
C ALA A 6 16.99 -21.12 13.07
N LEU A 7 17.06 -20.44 14.22
CA LEU A 7 17.39 -19.01 14.30
C LEU A 7 18.84 -18.73 13.85
N LYS A 8 19.78 -19.60 14.20
CA LYS A 8 21.17 -19.51 13.74
C LYS A 8 21.28 -19.64 12.22
N MET A 9 20.52 -20.57 11.63
CA MET A 9 20.44 -20.71 10.17
C MET A 9 19.86 -19.46 9.49
N MET A 10 18.85 -18.83 10.10
CA MET A 10 18.25 -17.59 9.59
C MET A 10 19.22 -16.40 9.66
N GLU A 11 20.01 -16.30 10.73
CA GLU A 11 21.06 -15.28 10.87
C GLU A 11 22.17 -15.41 9.83
N GLN A 12 22.52 -16.64 9.45
CA GLN A 12 23.53 -16.93 8.43
C GLN A 12 23.06 -16.61 7.00
N ARG A 13 21.74 -16.43 6.78
CA ARG A 13 21.19 -15.99 5.50
C ARG A 13 21.42 -14.48 5.33
N SER A 14 22.35 -14.12 4.45
CA SER A 14 22.97 -12.79 4.35
C SER A 14 22.19 -11.72 3.58
N GLU A 15 21.01 -12.03 3.02
CA GLU A 15 20.38 -11.15 2.02
C GLU A 15 19.70 -9.89 2.60
N ALA A 16 19.41 -9.85 3.91
CA ALA A 16 18.80 -8.67 4.54
C ALA A 16 19.37 -8.39 5.93
N SER A 17 20.03 -7.23 6.08
CA SER A 17 20.58 -6.73 7.35
C SER A 17 19.52 -6.74 8.48
N ALA A 18 18.27 -6.37 8.16
CA ALA A 18 17.16 -6.40 9.12
C ALA A 18 16.80 -7.81 9.59
N LEU A 19 16.80 -8.82 8.70
CA LEU A 19 16.49 -10.20 9.06
C LEU A 19 17.57 -10.78 9.96
N LYS A 20 18.83 -10.46 9.68
CA LYS A 20 19.97 -10.85 10.52
C LYS A 20 19.84 -10.26 11.93
N ALA A 21 19.58 -8.95 12.04
CA ALA A 21 19.41 -8.26 13.32
C ALA A 21 18.25 -8.85 14.15
N VAL A 22 17.09 -9.09 13.52
CA VAL A 22 15.93 -9.69 14.19
C VAL A 22 16.23 -11.13 14.62
N SER A 23 16.82 -11.94 13.76
CA SER A 23 17.14 -13.35 14.07
C SER A 23 18.16 -13.47 15.19
N GLN A 24 19.17 -12.59 15.21
CA GLN A 24 20.18 -12.53 16.27
C GLN A 24 19.56 -12.13 17.62
N SER A 25 18.71 -11.09 17.63
CA SER A 25 17.98 -10.66 18.83
C SER A 25 17.10 -11.79 19.39
N LEU A 26 16.33 -12.46 18.53
CA LEU A 26 15.50 -13.59 18.91
C LEU A 26 16.33 -14.75 19.48
N ARG A 27 17.45 -15.08 18.83
CA ARG A 27 18.33 -16.18 19.27
C ARG A 27 18.89 -15.91 20.66
N ASN A 28 19.38 -14.70 20.92
CA ASN A 28 19.95 -14.33 22.21
C ASN A 28 18.89 -14.41 23.32
N GLN A 29 17.72 -13.83 23.08
CA GLN A 29 16.61 -13.85 24.05
C GLN A 29 16.12 -15.27 24.34
N VAL A 30 15.99 -16.13 23.33
CA VAL A 30 15.58 -17.53 23.53
C VAL A 30 16.65 -18.33 24.28
N ARG A 31 17.96 -18.08 24.01
CA ARG A 31 19.06 -18.70 24.76
C ARG A 31 19.10 -18.27 26.23
N GLU A 32 18.67 -17.04 26.52
CA GLU A 32 18.51 -16.51 27.87
C GLU A 32 17.27 -17.07 28.59
N GLY A 33 16.49 -17.94 27.94
CA GLY A 33 15.32 -18.61 28.52
C GLY A 33 14.02 -17.82 28.39
N THR A 34 14.00 -16.72 27.64
CA THR A 34 12.73 -16.03 27.36
C THR A 34 11.88 -16.83 26.37
N SER A 35 10.56 -16.81 26.57
CA SER A 35 9.60 -17.37 25.62
C SER A 35 9.70 -16.67 24.26
N LEU A 36 9.61 -17.41 23.16
CA LEU A 36 9.64 -16.92 21.80
C LEU A 36 8.60 -15.82 21.56
N SER A 37 7.39 -15.97 22.10
CA SER A 37 6.32 -14.97 21.99
C SER A 37 6.72 -13.58 22.52
N ARG A 38 7.42 -13.52 23.65
CA ARG A 38 7.97 -12.26 24.20
C ARG A 38 9.14 -11.75 23.36
N ALA A 39 10.03 -12.64 22.95
CA ALA A 39 11.17 -12.27 22.12
C ALA A 39 10.74 -11.67 20.78
N LEU A 40 9.68 -12.19 20.16
CA LEU A 40 9.08 -11.63 18.94
C LEU A 40 8.56 -10.22 19.15
N LYS A 41 7.85 -9.98 20.26
CA LYS A 41 7.29 -8.67 20.58
C LYS A 41 8.37 -7.60 20.79
N SER A 42 9.51 -7.96 21.39
CA SER A 42 10.64 -7.05 21.59
C SER A 42 11.51 -6.87 20.34
N ALA A 43 11.58 -7.86 19.46
CA ALA A 43 12.49 -7.84 18.30
C ALA A 43 12.03 -6.92 17.15
N SER A 44 10.72 -6.77 16.91
CA SER A 44 10.22 -5.85 15.87
C SER A 44 8.74 -5.51 16.04
N ALA A 45 8.39 -4.25 15.75
CA ALA A 45 7.00 -3.80 15.62
C ALA A 45 6.25 -4.47 14.45
N SER A 46 6.94 -5.18 13.55
CA SER A 46 6.32 -5.93 12.46
C SER A 46 5.53 -7.16 12.95
N PHE A 47 5.80 -7.65 14.15
CA PHE A 47 5.06 -8.74 14.76
C PHE A 47 3.84 -8.19 15.49
N SER A 48 2.66 -8.36 14.90
CA SER A 48 1.41 -7.90 15.51
C SER A 48 1.11 -8.64 16.81
N ASP A 49 0.32 -8.02 17.70
CA ASP A 49 -0.09 -8.65 18.96
C ASP A 49 -0.78 -10.00 18.74
N LEU A 50 -1.61 -10.11 17.69
CA LEU A 50 -2.24 -11.37 17.30
C LEU A 50 -1.21 -12.46 16.98
N TYR A 51 -0.15 -12.13 16.25
CA TYR A 51 0.92 -13.07 15.92
C TYR A 51 1.61 -13.58 17.19
N CYS A 52 2.00 -12.66 18.09
CA CYS A 52 2.66 -12.98 19.34
C CYS A 52 1.77 -13.83 20.27
N ASN A 53 0.47 -13.53 20.34
CA ASN A 53 -0.48 -14.28 21.16
C ASN A 53 -0.72 -15.71 20.65
N LEU A 54 -0.80 -15.89 19.32
CA LEU A 54 -0.90 -17.22 18.72
C LEU A 54 0.36 -18.06 18.98
N VAL A 55 1.54 -17.44 18.90
CA VAL A 55 2.80 -18.10 19.25
C VAL A 55 2.82 -18.47 20.73
N ALA A 56 2.39 -17.59 21.63
CA ALA A 56 2.30 -17.88 23.07
C ALA A 56 1.40 -19.08 23.37
N ALA A 57 0.22 -19.14 22.73
CA ALA A 57 -0.68 -20.29 22.84
C ALA A 57 -0.04 -21.58 22.30
N GLY A 58 0.74 -21.49 21.21
CA GLY A 58 1.51 -22.60 20.65
C GLY A 58 2.68 -23.06 21.53
N GLU A 59 3.33 -22.16 22.26
CA GLU A 59 4.37 -22.49 23.25
C GLU A 59 3.79 -23.24 24.44
N VAL A 60 2.68 -22.74 25.02
CA VAL A 60 2.02 -23.35 26.19
C VAL A 60 1.42 -24.72 25.86
N SER A 61 0.81 -24.86 24.68
CA SER A 61 0.19 -26.13 24.24
C SER A 61 1.17 -27.13 23.63
N GLY A 62 2.45 -26.76 23.46
CA GLY A 62 3.43 -27.57 22.73
C GLY A 62 3.17 -27.67 21.22
N ALA A 63 2.15 -26.98 20.69
CA ALA A 63 1.75 -27.01 19.29
C ALA A 63 2.49 -25.98 18.40
N LEU A 64 3.57 -25.38 18.88
CA LEU A 64 4.29 -24.27 18.23
C LEU A 64 4.62 -24.52 16.76
N GLY A 65 5.08 -25.73 16.41
CA GLY A 65 5.40 -26.08 15.02
C GLY A 65 4.19 -26.00 14.09
N SER A 66 3.01 -26.40 14.56
CA SER A 66 1.76 -26.33 13.79
C SER A 66 1.29 -24.88 13.61
N ILE A 67 1.40 -24.06 14.67
CA ILE A 67 1.05 -22.63 14.63
C ILE A 67 1.96 -21.90 13.64
N LEU A 68 3.28 -22.05 13.75
CA LEU A 68 4.22 -21.42 12.82
C LEU A 68 3.97 -21.85 11.37
N LYS A 69 3.66 -23.13 11.12
CA LYS A 69 3.30 -23.62 9.79
C LYS A 69 2.02 -22.97 9.26
N ARG A 70 0.99 -22.80 10.10
CA ARG A 70 -0.24 -22.08 9.75
C ARG A 70 0.04 -20.61 9.44
N GLN A 71 0.90 -19.95 10.22
CA GLN A 71 1.31 -18.57 9.97
C GLN A 71 2.05 -18.42 8.63
N VAL A 72 2.94 -19.34 8.30
CA VAL A 72 3.62 -19.36 6.98
C VAL A 72 2.61 -19.46 5.84
N LEU A 73 1.64 -20.39 5.93
CA LEU A 73 0.60 -20.52 4.90
C LEU A 73 -0.25 -19.26 4.76
N TYR A 74 -0.59 -18.63 5.89
CA TYR A 74 -1.34 -17.37 5.89
C TYR A 74 -0.57 -16.23 5.23
N LEU A 75 0.69 -16.01 5.64
CA LEU A 75 1.54 -14.96 5.06
C LEU A 75 1.82 -15.20 3.58
N LYS A 76 1.98 -16.46 3.15
CA LYS A 76 2.13 -16.80 1.73
C LYS A 76 0.89 -16.43 0.92
N LYS A 77 -0.31 -16.78 1.42
CA LYS A 77 -1.57 -16.37 0.79
C LYS A 77 -1.69 -14.84 0.68
N LEU A 78 -1.36 -14.10 1.74
CA LEU A 78 -1.36 -12.63 1.69
C LEU A 78 -0.38 -12.08 0.65
N SER A 79 0.84 -12.64 0.59
CA SER A 79 1.85 -12.24 -0.39
C SER A 79 1.39 -12.51 -1.82
N ASP A 80 0.81 -13.69 -2.08
CA ASP A 80 0.29 -14.06 -3.39
C ASP A 80 -0.88 -13.16 -3.81
N LEU A 81 -1.80 -12.86 -2.89
CA LEU A 81 -2.90 -11.92 -3.13
C LEU A 81 -2.37 -10.52 -3.44
N LYS A 82 -1.43 -10.01 -2.64
CA LYS A 82 -0.80 -8.71 -2.88
C LYS A 82 -0.11 -8.68 -4.25
N GLY A 83 0.61 -9.75 -4.61
CA GLY A 83 1.26 -9.88 -5.91
C GLY A 83 0.25 -9.81 -7.07
N ARG A 84 -0.87 -10.55 -6.97
CA ARG A 84 -1.94 -10.52 -7.98
C ARG A 84 -2.59 -9.14 -8.12
N VAL A 85 -2.83 -8.46 -7.00
CA VAL A 85 -3.38 -7.10 -7.02
C VAL A 85 -2.41 -6.13 -7.70
N ILE A 86 -1.12 -6.18 -7.36
CA ILE A 86 -0.11 -5.34 -8.00
C ILE A 86 -0.04 -5.63 -9.51
N GLN A 87 -0.02 -6.91 -9.89
CA GLN A 87 -0.01 -7.32 -11.30
C GLN A 87 -1.23 -6.80 -12.07
N ALA A 88 -2.43 -6.88 -11.48
CA ALA A 88 -3.65 -6.36 -12.10
C ALA A 88 -3.64 -4.83 -12.28
N LEU A 89 -2.91 -4.11 -11.42
CA LEU A 89 -2.81 -2.65 -11.46
C LEU A 89 -1.73 -2.12 -12.42
N ILE A 90 -0.76 -2.96 -12.83
CA ILE A 90 0.32 -2.54 -13.74
C ILE A 90 -0.22 -2.03 -15.07
N TYR A 91 -1.14 -2.76 -15.71
CA TYR A 91 -1.68 -2.35 -17.02
C TYR A 91 -2.48 -1.04 -16.94
N PRO A 92 -3.47 -0.87 -16.03
CA PRO A 92 -4.13 0.41 -15.83
C PRO A 92 -3.16 1.57 -15.56
N MET A 93 -2.18 1.37 -14.68
CA MET A 93 -1.22 2.42 -14.33
C MET A 93 -0.37 2.85 -15.53
N PHE A 94 0.07 1.89 -16.35
CA PHE A 94 0.84 2.16 -17.55
C PHE A 94 0.03 2.92 -18.61
N VAL A 95 -1.18 2.46 -18.94
CA VAL A 95 -2.04 3.10 -19.95
C VAL A 95 -2.48 4.48 -19.50
N SER A 96 -2.90 4.64 -18.23
CA SER A 96 -3.25 5.95 -17.68
C SER A 96 -2.05 6.89 -17.67
N GLY A 97 -0.86 6.42 -17.28
CA GLY A 97 0.37 7.21 -17.31
C GLY A 97 0.73 7.69 -18.72
N ALA A 98 0.67 6.79 -19.71
CA ALA A 98 0.89 7.13 -21.12
C ALA A 98 -0.13 8.15 -21.64
N GLY A 99 -1.42 8.00 -21.27
CA GLY A 99 -2.47 8.94 -21.64
C GLY A 99 -2.27 10.34 -21.04
N ILE A 100 -1.91 10.42 -19.77
CA ILE A 100 -1.59 11.69 -19.10
C ILE A 100 -0.37 12.34 -19.77
N LEU A 101 0.68 11.56 -20.04
CA LEU A 101 1.88 12.06 -20.72
C LEU A 101 1.57 12.61 -22.11
N LEU A 102 0.76 11.89 -22.89
CA LEU A 102 0.32 12.32 -24.21
C LEU A 102 -0.51 13.61 -24.13
N MET A 103 -1.43 13.69 -23.18
CA MET A 103 -2.25 14.89 -22.96
C MET A 103 -1.39 16.11 -22.62
N VAL A 104 -0.40 15.96 -21.74
CA VAL A 104 0.56 17.02 -21.42
C VAL A 104 1.34 17.45 -22.66
N LEU A 105 1.83 16.50 -23.44
CA LEU A 105 2.56 16.79 -24.68
C LEU A 105 1.70 17.58 -25.67
N PHE A 106 0.42 17.20 -25.81
CA PHE A 106 -0.54 17.93 -26.65
C PHE A 106 -0.70 19.39 -26.20
N VAL A 107 -0.94 19.62 -24.91
CA VAL A 107 -1.16 20.97 -24.38
C VAL A 107 0.11 21.81 -24.49
N VAL A 108 1.28 21.25 -24.18
CA VAL A 108 2.55 22.01 -24.15
C VAL A 108 3.11 22.29 -25.55
N VAL A 109 2.95 21.37 -26.51
CA VAL A 109 3.60 21.49 -27.83
C VAL A 109 2.62 21.80 -28.95
N LEU A 110 1.47 21.12 -29.00
CA LEU A 110 0.54 21.26 -30.13
C LEU A 110 -0.33 22.52 -30.02
N VAL A 111 -0.80 22.87 -28.82
CA VAL A 111 -1.65 24.06 -28.64
C VAL A 111 -0.94 25.37 -29.00
N PRO A 112 0.33 25.63 -28.60
CA PRO A 112 1.03 26.86 -29.00
C PRO A 112 1.28 26.96 -30.50
N GLN A 113 1.50 25.82 -31.17
CA GLN A 113 1.63 25.80 -32.63
C GLN A 113 0.32 26.23 -33.30
N LEU A 114 -0.82 25.73 -32.83
CA LEU A 114 -2.13 26.17 -33.33
C LEU A 114 -2.35 27.66 -33.08
N GLU A 115 -2.01 28.17 -31.89
CA GLU A 115 -2.09 29.61 -31.58
C GLU A 115 -1.28 30.45 -32.57
N SER A 116 -0.06 30.03 -32.91
CA SER A 116 0.83 30.73 -33.85
C SER A 116 0.28 30.80 -35.29
N LEU A 117 -0.60 29.87 -35.67
CA LEU A 117 -1.25 29.85 -36.97
C LEU A 117 -2.47 30.79 -37.02
N PHE A 118 -3.24 30.87 -35.92
CA PHE A 118 -4.43 31.72 -35.84
C PHE A 118 -4.14 33.18 -35.46
N SER A 119 -3.02 33.47 -34.80
CA SER A 119 -2.61 34.83 -34.43
C SER A 119 -2.29 35.73 -35.64
N LYS A 120 -2.09 35.14 -36.83
CA LYS A 120 -1.86 35.85 -38.10
C LYS A 120 -3.15 36.33 -38.79
N SER A 121 -4.34 35.96 -38.28
CA SER A 121 -5.64 36.43 -38.79
C SER A 121 -6.58 36.75 -37.61
N PRO A 122 -6.41 37.93 -36.98
CA PRO A 122 -7.08 38.27 -35.71
C PRO A 122 -8.60 38.48 -35.83
N GLU A 123 -9.16 38.69 -37.03
CA GLU A 123 -10.58 39.05 -37.21
C GLU A 123 -11.57 37.89 -37.06
N THR A 124 -11.16 36.62 -37.10
CA THR A 124 -12.10 35.48 -37.09
C THR A 124 -11.86 34.46 -35.98
N THR A 125 -11.12 34.79 -34.91
CA THR A 125 -10.93 33.83 -33.80
C THR A 125 -12.26 33.54 -33.08
N PRO A 126 -12.87 32.35 -33.30
CA PRO A 126 -14.16 32.04 -32.72
C PRO A 126 -14.05 31.94 -31.19
N LEU A 127 -15.15 32.20 -30.49
CA LEU A 127 -15.21 32.25 -29.02
C LEU A 127 -14.72 30.94 -28.36
N VAL A 128 -14.93 29.81 -29.04
CA VAL A 128 -14.46 28.47 -28.64
C VAL A 128 -12.93 28.39 -28.61
N THR A 129 -12.23 29.00 -29.56
CA THR A 129 -10.76 29.00 -29.62
C THR A 129 -10.14 29.86 -28.51
N LYS A 130 -10.77 30.98 -28.16
CA LYS A 130 -10.35 31.82 -27.01
C LYS A 130 -10.50 31.09 -25.68
N LEU A 131 -11.61 30.35 -25.51
CA LEU A 131 -11.83 29.49 -24.33
C LEU A 131 -10.77 28.39 -24.25
N LEU A 132 -10.48 27.73 -25.38
CA LEU A 132 -9.47 26.67 -25.46
C LEU A 132 -8.07 27.21 -25.12
N LEU A 133 -7.65 28.33 -25.70
CA LEU A 133 -6.36 28.97 -25.38
C LEU A 133 -6.29 29.42 -23.93
N GLY A 134 -7.37 29.97 -23.37
CA GLY A 134 -7.45 30.34 -21.95
C GLY A 134 -7.29 29.13 -21.01
N THR A 135 -7.95 28.01 -21.31
CA THR A 135 -7.78 26.77 -20.52
C THR A 135 -6.38 26.18 -20.65
N SER A 136 -5.76 26.30 -21.83
CA SER A 136 -4.38 25.86 -22.06
C SER A 136 -3.38 26.69 -21.26
N TYR A 137 -3.49 28.03 -21.28
CA TYR A 137 -2.63 28.91 -20.49
C TYR A 137 -2.77 28.62 -18.99
N PHE A 138 -3.99 28.38 -18.51
CA PHE A 138 -4.22 27.95 -17.12
C PHE A 138 -3.55 26.61 -16.81
N LEU A 139 -3.69 25.60 -17.68
CA LEU A 139 -3.09 24.28 -17.49
C LEU A 139 -1.57 24.30 -17.54
N ILE A 140 -0.95 25.07 -18.44
CA ILE A 140 0.51 25.18 -18.54
C ILE A 140 1.07 25.97 -17.36
N HIS A 141 0.45 27.10 -16.99
CA HIS A 141 0.99 28.00 -15.98
C HIS A 141 0.62 27.60 -14.53
N TYR A 142 -0.56 27.01 -14.31
CA TYR A 142 -1.03 26.54 -12.99
C TYR A 142 -1.02 25.01 -12.86
N GLY A 143 -0.59 24.26 -13.88
CA GLY A 143 -0.52 22.79 -13.82
C GLY A 143 0.36 22.27 -12.67
N TRP A 144 1.47 22.95 -12.39
CA TRP A 144 2.32 22.62 -11.24
C TRP A 144 1.63 22.93 -9.91
N LEU A 145 0.81 23.98 -9.81
CA LEU A 145 -0.01 24.27 -8.64
C LEU A 145 -1.12 23.23 -8.43
N LEU A 146 -1.74 22.76 -9.52
CA LEU A 146 -2.69 21.65 -9.48
C LEU A 146 -2.04 20.36 -8.98
N ALA A 147 -0.87 20.01 -9.52
CA ALA A 147 -0.09 18.84 -9.06
C ALA A 147 0.32 18.98 -7.60
N LEU A 148 0.78 20.17 -7.17
CA LEU A 148 1.13 20.47 -5.79
C LEU A 148 -0.09 20.36 -4.87
N SER A 149 -1.25 20.88 -5.29
CA SER A 149 -2.50 20.83 -4.52
C SER A 149 -2.99 19.39 -4.34
N LEU A 150 -2.88 18.56 -5.36
CA LEU A 150 -3.20 17.13 -5.30
C LEU A 150 -2.24 16.38 -4.39
N ALA A 151 -0.94 16.67 -4.47
CA ALA A 151 0.06 16.07 -3.60
C ALA A 151 -0.17 16.45 -2.12
N LEU A 152 -0.38 17.74 -1.83
CA LEU A 152 -0.70 18.22 -0.48
C LEU A 152 -2.02 17.66 0.03
N GLY A 153 -3.08 17.69 -0.78
CA GLY A 153 -4.37 17.11 -0.45
C GLY A 153 -4.25 15.62 -0.14
N GLY A 154 -3.48 14.87 -0.93
CA GLY A 154 -3.16 13.47 -0.69
C GLY A 154 -2.40 13.23 0.61
N LEU A 155 -1.40 14.07 0.93
CA LEU A 155 -0.64 13.99 2.19
C LEU A 155 -1.52 14.31 3.41
N VAL A 156 -2.33 15.36 3.35
CA VAL A 156 -3.28 15.73 4.41
C VAL A 156 -4.30 14.63 4.60
N PHE A 157 -4.85 14.08 3.52
CA PHE A 157 -5.77 12.96 3.54
C PHE A 157 -5.13 11.71 4.15
N TRP A 158 -3.89 11.41 3.78
CA TRP A 158 -3.13 10.30 4.34
C TRP A 158 -2.88 10.47 5.85
N GLN A 159 -2.48 11.66 6.29
CA GLN A 159 -2.32 11.96 7.72
C GLN A 159 -3.65 11.90 8.48
N TRP A 160 -4.75 12.32 7.85
CA TRP A 160 -6.08 12.31 8.47
C TRP A 160 -6.61 10.89 8.70
N ILE A 161 -6.41 9.96 7.75
CA ILE A 161 -6.78 8.55 7.90
C ILE A 161 -5.98 7.84 9.00
N GLN A 162 -4.78 8.31 9.30
CA GLN A 162 -4.01 7.75 10.43
C GLN A 162 -4.53 8.23 11.81
N LYS A 163 -5.37 9.27 11.86
CA LYS A 163 -6.00 9.75 13.11
C LYS A 163 -7.29 8.98 13.42
N PRO A 164 -7.66 8.82 14.71
CA PRO A 164 -8.78 7.98 15.13
C PRO A 164 -10.13 8.39 14.53
N LEU A 165 -10.41 9.69 14.44
CA LEU A 165 -11.64 10.22 13.83
C LEU A 165 -11.69 10.01 12.30
N GLY A 166 -10.57 10.21 11.61
CA GLY A 166 -10.50 10.03 10.15
C GLY A 166 -10.55 8.56 9.74
N ARG A 167 -9.99 7.67 10.57
CA ARG A 167 -10.05 6.22 10.37
C ARG A 167 -11.48 5.68 10.37
N VAL A 168 -12.31 6.10 11.33
CA VAL A 168 -13.71 5.65 11.43
C VAL A 168 -14.52 6.10 10.21
N TRP A 169 -14.37 7.36 9.79
CA TRP A 169 -15.02 7.86 8.59
C TRP A 169 -14.56 7.11 7.33
N TRP A 170 -13.26 6.86 7.20
CA TRP A 170 -12.69 6.15 6.07
C TRP A 170 -13.15 4.69 6.00
N ASP A 171 -13.21 4.01 7.14
CA ASP A 171 -13.70 2.64 7.24
C ASP A 171 -15.19 2.56 6.84
N GLN A 172 -16.02 3.52 7.26
CA GLN A 172 -17.42 3.62 6.82
C GLN A 172 -17.56 3.95 5.33
N ALA A 173 -16.73 4.84 4.80
CA ALA A 173 -16.75 5.21 3.39
C ALA A 173 -16.38 4.01 2.49
N ARG A 174 -15.36 3.22 2.89
CA ARG A 174 -14.93 2.02 2.18
C ARG A 174 -16.01 0.95 2.09
N MET A 175 -16.83 0.79 3.13
CA MET A 175 -17.94 -0.17 3.11
C MET A 175 -19.03 0.20 2.09
N LYS A 176 -19.14 1.47 1.69
CA LYS A 176 -20.14 1.92 0.70
C LYS A 176 -19.66 1.82 -0.74
N ILE A 177 -18.40 1.45 -0.98
CA ILE A 177 -17.87 1.31 -2.34
C ILE A 177 -18.35 -0.04 -2.91
N PRO A 178 -19.08 -0.07 -4.04
CA PRO A 178 -19.82 -1.26 -4.48
C PRO A 178 -18.95 -2.51 -4.74
N VAL A 179 -17.66 -2.35 -5.02
CA VAL A 179 -16.73 -3.48 -5.21
C VAL A 179 -15.90 -3.77 -3.95
N ALA A 180 -15.38 -2.73 -3.28
CA ALA A 180 -14.54 -2.93 -2.10
C ALA A 180 -15.35 -3.32 -0.86
N GLY A 181 -16.57 -2.78 -0.71
CA GLY A 181 -17.49 -3.05 0.39
C GLY A 181 -17.90 -4.51 0.43
N ALA A 182 -18.40 -5.05 -0.69
CA ALA A 182 -18.81 -6.45 -0.78
C ALA A 182 -17.66 -7.44 -0.45
N VAL A 183 -16.43 -7.12 -0.87
CA VAL A 183 -15.24 -7.94 -0.56
C VAL A 183 -14.87 -7.86 0.92
N LEU A 184 -14.90 -6.66 1.51
CA LEU A 184 -14.63 -6.48 2.94
C LEU A 184 -15.68 -7.17 3.80
N GLU A 185 -16.95 -7.06 3.43
CA GLU A 185 -18.06 -7.69 4.14
C GLU A 185 -17.96 -9.22 4.09
N ALA A 186 -17.70 -9.80 2.91
CA ALA A 186 -17.46 -11.23 2.75
C ALA A 186 -16.25 -11.71 3.57
N ALA A 187 -15.18 -10.91 3.64
CA ALA A 187 -14.00 -11.23 4.46
C ALA A 187 -14.33 -11.23 5.96
N PHE A 188 -15.09 -10.24 6.44
CA PHE A 188 -15.53 -10.17 7.83
C PHE A 188 -16.48 -11.33 8.20
N TYR A 189 -17.42 -11.69 7.33
CA TYR A 189 -18.30 -12.85 7.54
C TYR A 189 -17.54 -14.18 7.56
N ALA A 190 -16.56 -14.35 6.68
CA ALA A 190 -15.71 -15.53 6.67
C ALA A 190 -14.86 -15.63 7.95
N GLN A 191 -14.30 -14.52 8.41
CA GLN A 191 -13.52 -14.47 9.65
C GLN A 191 -14.40 -14.75 10.87
N PHE A 192 -15.60 -14.18 10.95
CA PHE A 192 -16.56 -14.43 12.03
C PHE A 192 -16.98 -15.90 12.10
N SER A 193 -17.28 -16.50 10.95
CA SER A 193 -17.62 -17.92 10.85
C SER A 193 -16.46 -18.82 11.29
N GLN A 194 -15.21 -18.46 10.94
CA GLN A 194 -14.01 -19.20 11.37
C GLN A 194 -13.63 -19.01 12.84
N THR A 195 -14.07 -17.92 13.48
CA THR A 195 -13.87 -17.72 14.92
C THR A 195 -14.93 -18.41 15.77
N LEU A 196 -16.10 -18.70 15.21
CA LEU A 196 -17.20 -19.40 15.89
C LEU A 196 -17.19 -20.92 15.72
N ALA A 197 -16.61 -21.42 14.63
CA ALA A 197 -16.43 -22.86 14.35
C ALA A 197 -15.15 -23.40 14.99
#